data_AF-A0A2V5LMR8-F1
#
_entry.id   AF-A0A2V5LMR8-F1
#
_cell.length_a   1.000
_cell.length_b   1.000
_cell.length_c   1.000
_cell.angle_alpha   90.00
_cell.angle_beta   90.00
_cell.angle_gamma   90.00
#
_symmetry.space_group_name_H-M   'P 1'
#
loop_
_entity.id
_entity.type
_entity.pdbx_description
1 polymer ?
#
loop_
_entity_poly.entity_id
_entity_poly.type
_entity_poly.pdbx_seq_one_letter_code
_entity_poly.pdbx_strand_id
1 'polypeptide(L)' 'MTSQTPGALGYRMPAEWEPHAATWLSWPRREGISFPESFDRVLPALRAMVEALIQSEQVCINV' A
#
# COMPACT_ATOMS: atom_id res chain seq x y z
N MET A 1 -19.53 26.13 -10.35
CA MET A 1 -18.72 26.25 -9.12
C MET A 1 -17.35 25.71 -9.44
N THR A 2 -16.30 26.52 -9.36
CA THR A 2 -14.92 26.04 -9.53
C THR A 2 -14.53 25.30 -8.25
N SER A 3 -14.22 24.00 -8.38
CA SER A 3 -13.71 23.21 -7.26
C SER A 3 -12.33 23.74 -6.87
N GLN A 4 -12.09 23.97 -5.58
CA GLN A 4 -10.78 24.37 -5.08
C GLN A 4 -9.81 23.18 -5.19
N THR A 5 -8.62 23.41 -5.73
CA THR A 5 -7.58 22.36 -5.83
C THR A 5 -6.91 22.16 -4.46
N PRO A 6 -6.30 20.98 -4.19
CA PRO A 6 -5.55 20.77 -2.96
C PRO A 6 -4.48 21.83 -2.70
N GLY A 7 -3.77 22.25 -3.76
CA GLY A 7 -2.75 23.31 -3.67
C GLY A 7 -3.34 24.68 -3.33
N ALA A 8 -4.52 25.03 -3.86
CA ALA A 8 -5.22 26.26 -3.49
C ALA A 8 -5.64 26.30 -2.01
N LEU A 9 -5.82 25.11 -1.41
CA LEU A 9 -6.13 24.93 0.01
C LEU A 9 -4.88 24.77 0.90
N GLY A 10 -3.67 24.84 0.34
CA GLY A 10 -2.41 24.73 1.07
C GLY A 10 -1.93 23.29 1.35
N TYR A 11 -2.58 22.28 0.77
CA TYR A 11 -2.12 20.89 0.86
C TYR A 11 -1.03 20.60 -0.19
N ARG A 12 -0.15 19.65 0.14
CA ARG A 12 0.80 19.04 -0.80
C ARG A 12 0.83 17.53 -0.63
N MET A 13 1.20 16.81 -1.68
CA MET A 13 1.64 15.43 -1.56
C MET A 13 3.08 15.45 -1.04
N PRO A 14 3.37 14.95 0.18
CA PRO A 14 4.73 14.85 0.68
C PRO A 14 5.53 13.85 -0.15
N ALA A 15 6.86 13.98 -0.12
CA ALA A 15 7.72 12.99 -0.74
C ALA A 15 7.73 11.67 0.06
N GLU A 16 8.00 10.56 -0.62
CA GLU A 16 7.97 9.20 -0.03
C GLU A 16 9.09 8.94 1.00
N TRP A 17 10.09 9.83 1.11
CA TRP A 17 11.11 9.75 2.16
C TRP A 17 10.79 10.62 3.38
N GLU A 18 9.69 11.39 3.36
CA GLU A 18 9.19 12.06 4.56
C GLU A 18 8.59 11.03 5.53
N PRO A 19 8.53 11.31 6.85
CA PRO A 19 8.02 10.34 7.82
C PRO A 19 6.61 9.84 7.50
N HIS A 20 6.45 8.51 7.47
CA HIS A 20 5.16 7.86 7.24
C HIS A 20 4.47 7.50 8.55
N ALA A 21 3.13 7.55 8.54
CA ALA A 21 2.34 6.97 9.63
C ALA A 21 2.14 5.46 9.46
N ALA A 22 1.97 5.00 8.21
CA ALA A 22 1.77 3.60 7.85
C ALA A 22 1.91 3.39 6.34
N THR A 23 2.20 2.14 5.95
CA THR A 23 2.08 1.65 4.58
C THR A 23 0.85 0.76 4.42
N TRP A 24 0.07 1.01 3.37
CA TRP A 24 -1.16 0.28 3.05
C TRP A 24 -0.94 -0.68 1.89
N LEU A 25 -1.32 -1.94 2.05
CA LEU A 25 -1.18 -2.97 1.02
C LEU A 25 -2.52 -3.67 0.79
N SER A 26 -2.89 -3.86 -0.48
CA SER A 26 -3.96 -4.78 -0.85
C SER A 26 -3.42 -6.22 -0.87
N TRP A 27 -4.13 -7.14 -0.23
CA TRP A 27 -3.72 -8.53 -0.14
C TRP A 27 -4.49 -9.40 -1.14
N PRO A 28 -3.81 -10.30 -1.87
CA PRO A 28 -4.51 -11.14 -2.83
C PRO A 28 -5.39 -12.16 -2.13
N ARG A 29 -6.54 -12.45 -2.75
CA ARG A 29 -7.37 -13.62 -2.43
C ARG A 29 -7.10 -14.73 -3.41
N ARG A 30 -7.22 -15.98 -2.96
CA ARG A 30 -6.98 -17.16 -3.78
C ARG A 30 -7.98 -17.25 -4.95
N GLU A 31 -9.21 -16.86 -4.72
CA GLU A 31 -10.29 -16.83 -5.71
C GLU A 31 -10.28 -15.53 -6.56
N GLY A 32 -9.27 -14.67 -6.38
CA GLY A 32 -9.16 -13.37 -7.05
C GLY A 32 -8.43 -13.41 -8.39
N ILE A 33 -8.52 -12.31 -9.14
CA ILE A 33 -7.90 -12.16 -10.47
C ILE A 33 -6.45 -11.63 -10.42
N SER A 34 -5.93 -11.27 -9.25
CA SER A 34 -4.61 -10.61 -9.13
C SER A 34 -3.45 -11.51 -9.53
N PHE A 35 -3.54 -12.81 -9.24
CA PHE A 35 -2.48 -13.79 -9.50
C PHE A 35 -3.06 -15.15 -9.93
N PRO A 36 -3.71 -15.22 -11.11
CA PRO A 36 -4.26 -16.46 -11.62
C PRO A 36 -3.13 -17.49 -11.75
N GLU A 37 -3.39 -18.73 -11.31
CA GLU A 37 -2.48 -19.88 -11.40
C GLU A 37 -1.12 -19.72 -10.68
N SER A 38 -0.88 -18.58 -10.03
CA SER A 38 0.41 -18.21 -9.44
C SER A 38 0.29 -17.73 -7.99
N PHE A 39 -0.92 -17.71 -7.42
CA PHE A 39 -1.20 -17.29 -6.05
C PHE A 39 -0.22 -17.88 -5.03
N ASP A 40 -0.08 -19.20 -4.97
CA ASP A 40 0.79 -19.85 -3.98
C ASP A 40 2.28 -19.58 -4.24
N ARG A 41 2.66 -19.20 -5.47
CA ARG A 41 4.04 -18.82 -5.83
C ARG A 41 4.36 -17.40 -5.38
N VAL A 42 3.42 -16.46 -5.45
CA VAL A 42 3.67 -15.04 -5.12
C VAL A 42 3.48 -14.73 -3.64
N LEU A 43 2.65 -15.49 -2.94
CA LEU A 43 2.32 -15.24 -1.54
C LEU A 43 3.55 -15.17 -0.61
N PRO A 44 4.59 -16.02 -0.76
CA PRO A 44 5.82 -15.90 0.04
C PRO A 44 6.56 -14.58 -0.17
N ALA A 45 6.58 -14.04 -1.39
CA ALA A 45 7.25 -12.76 -1.68
C ALA A 45 6.49 -11.58 -1.05
N LEU A 46 5.16 -11.59 -1.14
CA LEU A 46 4.32 -10.56 -0.48
C LEU A 46 4.46 -10.62 1.05
N ARG A 47 4.55 -11.83 1.63
CA ARG A 47 4.87 -12.02 3.04
C ARG A 47 6.23 -11.42 3.40
N ALA A 48 7.28 -11.72 2.63
CA ALA A 48 8.62 -11.20 2.89
C ALA A 48 8.67 -9.66 2.82
N MET A 49 7.90 -9.05 1.92
CA MET A 49 7.74 -7.60 1.85
C MET A 49 7.09 -7.03 3.13
N VAL A 50 6.02 -7.64 3.62
CA VAL A 50 5.38 -7.24 4.89
C VAL A 50 6.36 -7.40 6.06
N GLU A 51 7.08 -8.53 6.13
CA GLU A 51 8.06 -8.80 7.18
C GLU A 51 9.20 -7.76 7.21
N ALA A 52 9.59 -7.22 6.05
CA ALA A 52 10.54 -6.12 5.98
C ALA A 52 9.93 -4.78 6.44
N LEU A 53 8.73 -4.44 5.97
CA LEU A 53 8.08 -3.16 6.26
C LEU A 53 7.73 -2.97 7.74
N ILE A 54 7.29 -4.04 8.42
CA ILE A 54 6.91 -3.97 9.85
C ILE A 54 8.10 -3.64 10.78
N GLN A 55 9.34 -3.68 10.27
CA GLN A 55 10.52 -3.28 11.04
C GLN A 55 10.63 -1.76 11.19
N SER A 56 10.01 -0.98 10.28
CA SER A 56 10.15 0.49 10.24
C SER A 56 8.84 1.24 10.41
N GLU A 57 7.70 0.65 10.05
CA GLU A 57 6.40 1.33 10.11
C GLU A 57 5.22 0.37 10.29
N GLN A 58 4.05 0.94 10.60
CA GLN A 58 2.82 0.16 10.67
C GLN A 58 2.39 -0.28 9.25
N VAL A 59 2.05 -1.56 9.10
CA VAL A 59 1.48 -2.10 7.87
C VAL A 59 -0.02 -2.32 8.04
N CYS A 60 -0.82 -1.72 7.16
CA CYS A 60 -2.26 -1.88 7.09
C CYS A 60 -2.64 -2.74 5.88
N ILE A 61 -3.34 -3.85 6.10
CA ILE A 61 -3.75 -4.77 5.03
C ILE A 61 -5.23 -4.58 4.68
N ASN A 62 -5.52 -4.42 3.39
CA ASN A 62 -6.87 -4.39 2.81
C ASN A 62 -7.16 -5.68 2.03
N VAL A 63 -8.33 -6.30 2.24
CA VAL A 63 -8.69 -7.66 1.72
C VAL A 63 -10.02 -7.65 0.96
#